data_AF-A0AA88SZJ1-F1
#
_entry.id   AF-A0AA88SZJ1-F1
#
_cell.length_a   1.000
_cell.length_b   1.000
_cell.length_c   1.000
_cell.angle_alpha   90.00
_cell.angle_beta   90.00
_cell.angle_gamma   90.00
#
_symmetry.space_group_name_H-M   'P 1'
#
loop_
_entity.id
_entity.type
_entity.pdbx_description
1 polymer ?
#
loop_
_entity_poly.entity_id
_entity_poly.type
_entity_poly.pdbx_seq_one_letter_code
_entity_poly.pdbx_strand_id
1 'polypeptide(L)'
;MRTDVKCLNDSTFYAPDNIKDECITAALECVLREFNVTVRDECTDPKQYIDQEIDYLDQIIQHRPEAGHDVKSSKCQCERWSQTPFDEFLNKVQSLIELSNTASKS
;
A
#
# COMPACT_ATOMS: atom_id res chain seq x y z
N MET A 1 11.80 -8.54 2.52
CA MET A 1 10.41 -8.84 2.11
C MET A 1 10.33 -9.82 0.94
N ARG A 2 10.68 -9.45 -0.30
CA ARG A 2 10.50 -10.31 -1.52
C ARG A 2 11.02 -11.76 -1.42
N THR A 3 12.14 -11.97 -0.74
CA THR A 3 12.75 -13.29 -0.61
C THR A 3 12.19 -14.11 0.56
N ASP A 4 11.78 -13.43 1.63
CA ASP A 4 11.53 -14.03 2.95
C ASP A 4 10.05 -14.16 3.28
N VAL A 5 9.19 -13.31 2.69
CA VAL A 5 7.74 -13.43 2.81
C VAL A 5 7.25 -14.41 1.77
N LYS A 6 6.44 -15.39 2.19
CA LYS A 6 5.87 -16.42 1.33
C LYS A 6 4.37 -16.49 1.53
N CYS A 7 3.61 -16.20 0.47
CA CYS A 7 2.16 -16.23 0.48
C CYS A 7 1.63 -17.57 -0.06
N LEU A 8 0.33 -17.82 0.15
CA LEU A 8 -0.37 -18.90 -0.55
C LEU A 8 -0.31 -18.66 -2.07
N ASN A 9 -0.38 -19.74 -2.84
CA ASN A 9 -0.14 -19.69 -4.29
C ASN A 9 -1.21 -18.90 -5.07
N ASP A 10 -2.41 -18.78 -4.51
CA ASP A 10 -3.58 -18.10 -5.06
C ASP A 10 -3.85 -16.74 -4.40
N SER A 11 -3.00 -16.31 -3.46
CA SER A 11 -3.11 -15.01 -2.82
C SER A 11 -2.99 -13.87 -3.83
N THR A 12 -3.99 -13.00 -3.81
CA THR A 12 -4.01 -11.77 -4.62
C THR A 12 -4.42 -10.58 -3.76
N PHE A 13 -3.81 -9.43 -4.04
CA PHE A 13 -3.93 -8.24 -3.20
C PHE A 13 -4.33 -7.05 -4.06
N TYR A 14 -5.25 -6.22 -3.56
CA TYR A 14 -5.63 -4.99 -4.25
C TYR A 14 -4.42 -4.07 -4.37
N ALA A 15 -4.02 -3.77 -5.61
CA ALA A 15 -2.76 -3.11 -5.90
C ALA A 15 -3.01 -1.81 -6.68
N PRO A 16 -2.96 -0.66 -5.99
CA PRO A 16 -3.17 0.63 -6.63
C PRO A 16 -2.26 0.88 -7.83
N ASP A 17 -2.85 1.28 -8.95
CA ASP A 17 -2.15 1.66 -10.17
C ASP A 17 -2.77 2.92 -10.79
N ASN A 18 -2.00 3.59 -11.66
CA ASN A 18 -2.41 4.81 -12.37
C ASN A 18 -3.05 5.86 -11.44
N ILE A 19 -2.41 6.07 -10.29
CA ILE A 19 -2.96 6.83 -9.17
C ILE A 19 -2.88 8.32 -9.49
N LYS A 20 -4.02 9.00 -9.36
CA LYS A 20 -4.09 10.47 -9.41
C LYS A 20 -3.75 11.07 -8.06
N ASP A 21 -3.30 12.32 -8.04
CA ASP A 21 -2.91 13.01 -6.81
C ASP A 21 -4.01 12.99 -5.74
N GLU A 22 -5.29 13.17 -6.14
CA GLU A 22 -6.43 13.11 -5.22
C GLU A 22 -6.71 11.72 -4.62
N CYS A 23 -6.05 10.68 -5.13
CA CYS A 23 -6.19 9.30 -4.68
C CYS A 23 -4.97 8.79 -3.91
N ILE A 24 -3.86 9.53 -3.82
CA ILE A 24 -2.61 9.02 -3.20
C ILE A 24 -2.85 8.58 -1.75
N THR A 25 -3.52 9.40 -0.94
CA THR A 25 -3.81 9.06 0.46
C THR A 25 -4.69 7.80 0.56
N ALA A 26 -5.75 7.72 -0.26
CA ALA A 26 -6.62 6.54 -0.28
C ALA A 26 -5.93 5.28 -0.79
N ALA A 27 -4.99 5.42 -1.73
CA ALA A 27 -4.19 4.31 -2.24
C ALA A 27 -3.22 3.79 -1.17
N LEU A 28 -2.58 4.68 -0.40
CA LEU A 28 -1.72 4.28 0.72
C LEU A 28 -2.52 3.56 1.81
N GLU A 29 -3.72 4.03 2.13
CA GLU A 29 -4.62 3.38 3.08
C GLU A 29 -5.09 2.00 2.59
N CYS A 30 -5.35 1.85 1.28
CA CYS A 30 -5.65 0.57 0.67
C CYS A 30 -4.49 -0.41 0.87
N VAL A 31 -3.26 0.01 0.56
CA VAL A 31 -2.06 -0.83 0.76
C VAL A 31 -1.87 -1.19 2.24
N LEU A 32 -2.02 -0.22 3.15
CA LEU A 32 -1.93 -0.47 4.59
C LEU A 32 -2.96 -1.49 5.06
N ARG A 33 -4.19 -1.44 4.52
CA ARG A 33 -5.26 -2.41 4.81
C ARG A 33 -4.92 -3.79 4.27
N GLU A 34 -4.42 -3.89 3.03
CA GLU A 34 -4.00 -5.17 2.46
C GLU A 34 -2.89 -5.81 3.30
N PHE A 35 -1.90 -5.03 3.74
CA PHE A 35 -0.86 -5.54 4.63
C PHE A 35 -1.38 -6.00 5.99
N ASN A 36 -2.25 -5.20 6.62
CA ASN A 36 -2.78 -5.50 7.96
C ASN A 36 -3.74 -6.70 8.00
N VAL A 37 -4.41 -6.99 6.88
CA VAL A 37 -5.43 -8.02 6.80
C VAL A 37 -4.94 -9.15 5.89
N THR A 38 -5.09 -9.00 4.58
CA THR A 38 -4.89 -10.08 3.60
C THR A 38 -3.47 -10.64 3.61
N VAL A 39 -2.44 -9.79 3.56
CA VAL A 39 -1.03 -10.25 3.52
C VAL A 39 -0.64 -10.91 4.85
N ARG A 40 -1.08 -10.36 5.98
CA ARG A 40 -0.78 -10.93 7.29
C ARG A 40 -1.47 -12.30 7.49
N ASP A 41 -2.67 -12.47 6.97
CA ASP A 41 -3.43 -13.73 7.08
C ASP A 41 -2.93 -14.80 6.11
N GLU A 42 -2.54 -14.41 4.89
CA GLU A 42 -2.23 -15.34 3.81
C GLU A 42 -0.72 -15.55 3.58
N CYS A 43 0.15 -14.79 4.25
CA CYS A 43 1.60 -14.90 4.07
C CYS A 43 2.33 -15.23 5.37
N THR A 44 3.35 -16.09 5.24
CA THR A 44 4.32 -16.35 6.30
C THR A 44 5.46 -15.36 6.19
N ASP A 45 5.77 -14.70 7.31
CA ASP A 45 6.85 -13.71 7.40
C ASP A 45 7.67 -13.91 8.68
N PRO A 46 8.66 -14.82 8.67
CA PRO A 46 9.43 -15.17 9.87
C PRO A 46 10.32 -14.02 10.37
N LYS A 47 10.51 -12.96 9.57
CA LYS A 47 11.36 -11.82 9.88
C LYS A 47 10.57 -10.55 10.20
N GLN A 48 9.24 -10.62 10.23
CA GLN A 48 8.36 -9.52 10.59
C GLN A 48 8.55 -8.26 9.72
N TYR A 49 8.86 -8.45 8.44
CA TYR A 49 8.89 -7.38 7.45
C TYR A 49 7.51 -6.75 7.19
N ILE A 50 6.43 -7.52 7.28
CA ILE A 50 5.05 -7.03 7.12
C ILE A 50 4.75 -5.99 8.21
N ASP A 51 5.12 -6.28 9.46
CA ASP A 51 4.92 -5.37 10.58
C ASP A 51 5.71 -4.07 10.40
N GLN A 52 6.97 -4.17 9.95
CA GLN A 52 7.81 -3.00 9.64
C GLN A 52 7.21 -2.13 8.52
N GLU A 53 6.67 -2.76 7.47
CA GLU A 53 6.04 -2.04 6.36
C GLU A 53 4.73 -1.36 6.78
N ILE A 54 3.93 -2.02 7.63
CA ILE A 54 2.73 -1.44 8.23
C ILE A 54 3.08 -0.18 9.02
N ASP A 55 4.08 -0.25 9.89
CA ASP A 55 4.52 0.90 10.70
C ASP A 55 5.01 2.05 9.81
N TYR A 56 5.75 1.74 8.76
CA TYR A 56 6.24 2.74 7.80
C TYR A 56 5.10 3.42 7.03
N LEU A 57 4.13 2.64 6.53
CA LEU A 57 2.97 3.17 5.81
C LEU A 57 2.07 4.02 6.71
N ASP A 58 1.83 3.58 7.94
CA ASP A 58 1.05 4.33 8.93
C ASP A 58 1.70 5.69 9.22
N GLN A 59 3.03 5.72 9.40
CA GLN A 59 3.78 6.97 9.55
C GLN A 59 3.62 7.88 8.33
N ILE A 60 3.78 7.38 7.11
CA ILE A 60 3.60 8.22 5.91
C ILE A 60 2.19 8.81 5.89
N ILE A 61 1.16 7.97 6.09
CA ILE A 61 -0.25 8.39 6.03
C ILE A 61 -0.56 9.46 7.06
N GLN A 62 -0.08 9.31 8.30
CA GLN A 62 -0.31 10.27 9.39
C GLN A 62 0.27 11.67 9.12
N HIS A 63 1.37 11.78 8.36
CA HIS A 63 1.97 13.07 8.02
C HIS A 63 1.34 13.74 6.78
N ARG A 64 0.50 13.02 6.01
CA ARG A 64 -0.11 13.58 4.78
C ARG A 64 -1.06 14.76 5.03
N PRO A 65 -1.91 14.76 6.08
CA PRO A 65 -2.76 15.92 6.37
C PRO A 65 -1.94 17.19 6.67
N GLU A 66 -0.81 17.07 7.37
CA GLU A 66 0.08 18.20 7.67
C GLU A 66 0.70 18.81 6.41
N ALA A 67 0.91 17.98 5.38
CA ALA A 67 1.35 18.39 4.05
C ALA A 67 0.19 18.88 3.14
N GLY A 68 -1.03 19.06 3.66
CA GLY A 68 -2.18 19.54 2.90
C GLY A 68 -2.83 18.49 1.98
N HIS A 69 -2.52 17.20 2.16
CA HIS A 69 -3.03 16.10 1.33
C HIS A 69 -4.19 15.32 1.98
N ASP A 70 -5.03 16.00 2.78
CA ASP A 70 -6.15 15.39 3.51
C ASP A 70 -7.37 15.06 2.60
N VAL A 71 -7.27 15.32 1.30
CA VAL A 71 -8.38 15.09 0.36
C VAL A 71 -8.52 13.61 0.09
N LYS A 72 -9.59 13.01 0.62
CA LYS A 72 -10.06 11.67 0.24
C LYS A 72 -11.24 11.80 -0.72
N SER A 73 -11.06 11.33 -1.94
CA SER A 73 -12.16 11.25 -2.91
C SER A 73 -12.86 9.90 -2.79
N SER A 74 -14.19 9.89 -2.68
CA SER A 74 -15.01 8.68 -2.71
C SER A 74 -14.87 7.86 -4.01
N LYS A 75 -14.23 8.45 -5.03
CA LYS A 75 -13.90 7.76 -6.28
C LYS A 75 -12.73 6.78 -6.13
N CYS A 76 -11.88 6.94 -5.11
CA CYS A 76 -10.64 6.20 -4.89
C CYS A 76 -10.84 5.05 -3.87
N GLN A 77 -11.66 4.07 -4.22
CA GLN A 77 -11.92 2.91 -3.35
C GLN A 77 -10.94 1.77 -3.65
N CYS A 78 -10.49 1.08 -2.60
CA CYS A 78 -9.49 0.00 -2.67
C CYS A 78 -9.89 -1.08 -3.68
N GLU A 79 -11.16 -1.48 -3.62
CA GLU A 79 -11.74 -2.57 -4.38
C GLU A 79 -11.91 -2.26 -5.88
N ARG A 80 -11.61 -1.03 -6.31
CA ARG A 80 -11.62 -0.62 -7.73
C ARG A 80 -10.30 -0.88 -8.43
N TRP A 81 -9.21 -1.02 -7.68
CA TRP A 81 -7.92 -1.38 -8.26
C TRP A 81 -7.88 -2.87 -8.57
N SER A 82 -6.96 -3.25 -9.47
CA SER A 82 -6.76 -4.66 -9.82
C SER A 82 -6.14 -5.42 -8.65
N GLN A 83 -6.56 -6.67 -8.46
CA GLN A 83 -5.85 -7.57 -7.57
C GLN A 83 -4.68 -8.20 -8.33
N THR A 84 -3.51 -8.30 -7.68
CA THR A 84 -2.29 -8.84 -8.28
C THR A 84 -1.58 -9.80 -7.33
N PRO A 85 -0.75 -10.73 -7.83
CA PRO A 85 0.11 -11.56 -6.98
C PRO A 85 1.09 -10.71 -6.15
N PHE A 86 1.61 -11.31 -5.07
CA PHE A 86 2.43 -10.59 -4.07
C PHE A 86 3.61 -9.81 -4.66
N ASP A 87 4.41 -10.39 -5.55
CA ASP A 87 5.58 -9.72 -6.11
C ASP A 87 5.23 -8.47 -6.95
N GLU A 88 4.11 -8.52 -7.66
CA GLU A 88 3.58 -7.40 -8.44
C GLU A 88 2.96 -6.35 -7.53
N PHE A 89 2.22 -6.79 -6.51
CA PHE A 89 1.71 -5.91 -5.46
C PHE A 89 2.85 -5.09 -4.85
N LEU A 90 3.98 -5.72 -4.47
CA LEU A 90 5.15 -5.01 -3.95
C LEU A 90 5.77 -4.00 -4.94
N ASN A 91 5.76 -4.29 -6.25
CA ASN A 91 6.21 -3.31 -7.25
C ASN A 91 5.33 -2.06 -7.25
N LYS A 92 4.01 -2.26 -7.18
CA LYS A 92 3.02 -1.18 -7.17
C LYS A 92 3.07 -0.37 -5.86
N VAL A 93 3.26 -1.03 -4.72
CA VAL A 93 3.50 -0.38 -3.42
C VAL A 93 4.72 0.52 -3.47
N GLN A 94 5.86 0.03 -3.98
CA GLN A 94 7.07 0.82 -4.10
C GLN A 94 6.84 2.07 -4.97
N SER A 95 6.17 1.89 -6.11
CA SER A 95 5.86 3.00 -7.04
C SER A 95 4.97 4.06 -6.39
N LEU A 96 4.01 3.64 -5.57
CA LEU A 96 3.14 4.54 -4.81
C LEU A 96 3.90 5.30 -3.70
N ILE A 97 4.82 4.64 -2.99
CA ILE A 97 5.67 5.30 -1.99
C ILE A 97 6.56 6.36 -2.67
N GLU A 98 7.14 6.05 -3.83
CA GLU A 98 7.92 7.03 -4.60
C GLU A 98 7.05 8.22 -5.04
N LEU A 99 5.85 7.95 -5.57
CA LEU A 99 4.89 8.99 -5.95
C LEU A 99 4.49 9.87 -4.76
N SER A 100 4.19 9.26 -3.60
CA SER A 100 3.76 10.00 -2.41
C SER A 100 4.84 10.95 -1.90
N ASN A 101 6.10 10.52 -1.93
CA ASN A 101 7.27 11.33 -1.56
C ASN A 101 7.51 12.49 -2.53
N THR A 102 7.22 12.32 -3.83
CA THR A 102 7.31 13.43 -4.79
C THR A 102 6.19 14.45 -4.60
N ALA A 103 4.96 13.99 -4.33
CA ALA A 103 3.82 14.86 -4.09
C ALA A 103 4.01 15.72 -2.83
N SER A 104 4.63 15.18 -1.78
CA SER A 104 4.90 15.92 -0.53
C SER A 104 6.05 16.93 -0.59
N LYS A 105 6.81 16.99 -1.70
CA LYS A 105 7.87 17.99 -1.93
C LYS A 105 7.41 19.18 -2.80
N SER A 106 6.16 19.14 -3.28
CA SER A 106 5.58 20.11 -4.22
C SER A 106 4.78 21.16 -3.47
#